data_AF-A0A528IMW0-F1
#
_entry.id   AF-A0A528IMW0-F1
#
_cell.length_a   1.000
_cell.length_b   1.000
_cell.length_c   1.000
_cell.angle_alpha   90.00
_cell.angle_beta   90.00
_cell.angle_gamma   90.00
#
_symmetry.space_group_name_H-M   'P 1'
#
loop_
_entity.id
_entity.type
_entity.pdbx_description
1 polymer ?
#
loop_
_entity_poly.entity_id
_entity_poly.type
_entity_poly.pdbx_seq_one_letter_code
_entity_poly.pdbx_strand_id
1 'polypeptide(L)'
;LVEPGAKVFAENCVACHGDTAKGNKELGAPDLTDAIWLYGSNETAIAAQIRAPKHGVMPAWLERLGETKVKELAVYIHSLGGGE
;
A
#
# COMPACT_ATOMS: atom_id res chain seq x y z
N LEU A 1 -19.57 -0.35 -17.40
CA LEU A 1 -19.07 -0.31 -16.00
C LEU A 1 -17.70 0.38 -15.88
N VAL A 2 -16.85 0.38 -16.93
CA VAL A 2 -15.48 0.95 -16.87
C VAL A 2 -15.45 2.49 -16.95
N GLU A 3 -16.22 3.10 -17.87
CA GLU A 3 -16.22 4.56 -18.09
C GLU A 3 -16.49 5.41 -16.82
N PRO A 4 -17.53 5.14 -16.00
CA PRO A 4 -17.75 5.91 -14.77
C PRO A 4 -16.62 5.74 -13.75
N GLY A 5 -16.05 4.54 -13.66
CA GLY A 5 -14.95 4.25 -12.73
C GLY A 5 -13.66 4.97 -13.13
N ALA A 6 -13.35 5.01 -14.43
CA ALA A 6 -12.19 5.73 -14.96
C ALA A 6 -12.26 7.23 -14.65
N LYS A 7 -13.44 7.84 -14.81
CA LYS A 7 -13.66 9.24 -14.45
C LYS A 7 -13.43 9.50 -12.95
N VAL A 8 -14.04 8.69 -12.07
CA VAL A 8 -13.87 8.83 -10.62
C VAL A 8 -12.40 8.66 -10.21
N PHE A 9 -11.71 7.71 -10.82
CA PHE A 9 -10.28 7.48 -10.58
C PHE A 9 -9.44 8.70 -10.94
N ALA A 10 -9.65 9.25 -12.15
CA ALA A 10 -8.95 10.44 -12.64
C ALA A 10 -9.24 11.69 -11.80
N GLU A 11 -10.45 11.83 -11.23
CA GLU A 11 -10.82 12.99 -10.42
C GLU A 11 -10.30 12.92 -8.97
N ASN A 12 -10.15 11.70 -8.39
CA ASN A 12 -9.93 11.55 -6.95
C ASN A 12 -8.75 10.64 -6.57
N CYS A 13 -8.50 9.58 -7.31
CA CYS A 13 -7.57 8.52 -6.90
C CYS A 13 -6.14 8.77 -7.41
N VAL A 14 -5.99 9.40 -8.58
CA VAL A 14 -4.68 9.71 -9.18
C VAL A 14 -3.80 10.58 -8.29
N ALA A 15 -4.40 11.40 -7.43
CA ALA A 15 -3.66 12.26 -6.50
C ALA A 15 -2.70 11.47 -5.58
N CYS A 16 -3.05 10.21 -5.25
CA CYS A 16 -2.22 9.33 -4.44
C CYS A 16 -1.63 8.17 -5.24
N HIS A 17 -2.40 7.58 -6.16
CA HIS A 17 -1.99 6.37 -6.90
C HIS A 17 -1.35 6.66 -8.25
N GLY A 18 -1.27 7.92 -8.67
CA GLY A 18 -0.75 8.33 -9.96
C GLY A 18 -1.67 8.01 -11.14
N ASP A 19 -1.39 8.63 -12.29
CA ASP A 19 -2.20 8.47 -13.51
C ASP A 19 -2.20 7.04 -14.06
N THR A 20 -1.12 6.30 -13.81
CA THR A 20 -0.95 4.90 -14.21
C THR A 20 -1.32 3.91 -13.12
N ALA A 21 -1.87 4.39 -12.00
CA ALA A 21 -2.22 3.60 -10.82
C ALA A 21 -1.05 2.85 -10.15
N LYS A 22 0.18 3.27 -10.43
CA LYS A 22 1.43 2.68 -9.92
C LYS A 22 1.76 3.00 -8.46
N GLY A 23 0.92 3.80 -7.81
CA GLY A 23 1.12 4.15 -6.40
C GLY A 23 2.16 5.25 -6.21
N ASN A 24 2.36 5.61 -4.95
CA ASN A 24 3.37 6.57 -4.50
C ASN A 24 3.95 6.09 -3.16
N LYS A 25 5.21 5.69 -3.16
CA LYS A 25 5.91 5.19 -1.97
C LYS A 25 6.04 6.22 -0.85
N GLU A 26 6.20 7.50 -1.19
CA GLU A 26 6.33 8.57 -0.19
C GLU A 26 5.04 8.76 0.60
N LEU A 27 3.89 8.54 -0.04
CA LEU A 27 2.57 8.55 0.60
C LEU A 27 2.18 7.19 1.19
N GLY A 28 2.96 6.13 0.93
CA GLY A 28 2.58 4.75 1.24
C GLY A 28 1.39 4.24 0.40
N ALA A 29 1.08 4.88 -0.73
CA ALA A 29 0.00 4.48 -1.62
C ALA A 29 0.45 3.28 -2.47
N PRO A 30 -0.25 2.12 -2.42
CA PRO A 30 0.15 0.92 -3.14
C PRO A 30 -0.06 1.03 -4.67
N ASP A 31 0.68 0.20 -5.42
CA ASP A 31 0.45 -0.06 -6.84
C ASP A 31 -0.84 -0.88 -7.01
N LEU A 32 -1.85 -0.30 -7.66
CA LEU A 32 -3.15 -0.94 -7.89
C LEU A 32 -3.17 -1.84 -9.13
N THR A 33 -2.07 -1.87 -9.89
CA THR A 33 -1.88 -2.72 -11.06
C THR A 33 -1.12 -4.01 -10.73
N ASP A 34 -0.65 -4.16 -9.48
CA ASP A 34 0.08 -5.33 -9.02
C ASP A 34 -0.87 -6.51 -8.72
N ALA A 35 -0.29 -7.72 -8.73
CA ALA A 35 -0.97 -8.95 -8.35
C ALA A 35 -1.04 -9.15 -6.82
N ILE A 36 -0.28 -8.37 -6.04
CA ILE A 36 -0.18 -8.51 -4.58
C ILE A 36 -1.11 -7.51 -3.88
N TRP A 37 -2.05 -8.03 -3.08
CA TRP A 37 -3.07 -7.22 -2.41
C TRP A 37 -3.11 -7.51 -0.91
N LEU A 38 -2.96 -6.47 -0.08
CA LEU A 38 -3.02 -6.59 1.38
C LEU A 38 -4.46 -6.77 1.91
N TYR A 39 -5.45 -6.20 1.22
CA TYR A 39 -6.85 -6.17 1.67
C TYR A 39 -7.81 -6.96 0.78
N GLY A 40 -7.27 -7.76 -0.15
CA GLY A 40 -8.02 -8.55 -1.13
C GLY A 40 -8.24 -7.83 -2.47
N SER A 41 -8.32 -8.61 -3.55
CA SER A 41 -8.34 -8.13 -4.94
C SER A 41 -9.68 -8.28 -5.66
N ASN A 42 -10.69 -8.90 -5.02
CA ASN A 42 -12.01 -9.03 -5.63
C ASN A 42 -12.83 -7.72 -5.51
N GLU A 43 -13.84 -7.55 -6.37
CA GLU A 43 -14.66 -6.34 -6.43
C GLU A 43 -15.27 -5.96 -5.07
N THR A 44 -15.76 -6.95 -4.31
CA THR A 44 -16.34 -6.71 -2.98
C THR A 44 -15.31 -6.14 -2.01
N ALA A 45 -14.09 -6.69 -2.00
CA ALA A 45 -12.99 -6.23 -1.15
C ALA A 45 -12.53 -4.82 -1.52
N ILE A 46 -12.37 -4.55 -2.83
CA ILE A 46 -11.98 -3.23 -3.33
C ILE A 46 -13.04 -2.19 -2.96
N ALA A 47 -14.32 -2.48 -3.23
CA ALA A 47 -15.41 -1.58 -2.92
C ALA A 47 -15.55 -1.34 -1.40
N ALA A 48 -15.27 -2.34 -0.57
CA ALA A 48 -15.23 -2.19 0.88
C ALA A 48 -14.09 -1.26 1.31
N GLN A 49 -12.89 -1.43 0.76
CA GLN A 49 -11.74 -0.59 1.09
C GLN A 49 -11.92 0.87 0.66
N ILE A 50 -12.65 1.13 -0.43
CA ILE A 50 -12.98 2.50 -0.87
C ILE A 50 -14.02 3.15 0.05
N ARG A 51 -15.06 2.42 0.45
CA ARG A 51 -16.17 2.97 1.25
C ARG A 51 -15.86 3.08 2.74
N ALA A 52 -15.12 2.12 3.28
CA ALA A 52 -14.79 1.99 4.69
C ALA A 52 -13.36 1.44 4.82
N PRO A 53 -12.34 2.28 4.59
CA PRO A 53 -10.95 1.83 4.51
C PRO A 53 -10.46 1.24 5.83
N LYS A 54 -9.71 0.14 5.73
CA LYS A 54 -8.82 -0.31 6.80
C LYS A 54 -7.49 0.40 6.68
N HIS A 55 -7.11 1.14 7.72
CA HIS A 55 -5.82 1.82 7.80
C HIS A 55 -4.81 0.93 8.51
N GLY A 56 -3.89 0.34 7.75
CA GLY A 56 -2.77 -0.40 8.30
C GLY A 56 -1.85 0.53 9.09
N VAL A 57 -1.45 0.12 10.29
CA VAL A 57 -0.46 0.82 11.11
C VAL A 57 0.69 -0.13 11.37
N MET A 58 1.89 0.25 10.95
CA MET A 58 3.12 -0.41 11.38
C MET A 58 3.58 0.22 12.70
N PRO A 59 3.54 -0.49 13.83
CA PRO A 59 3.97 0.08 15.11
C PRO A 59 5.46 0.42 15.11
N ALA A 60 5.84 1.44 15.88
CA ALA A 60 7.24 1.72 16.13
C ALA A 60 7.87 0.62 17.00
N TRP A 61 9.01 0.09 16.55
CA TRP A 61 9.72 -1.02 17.23
C TRP A 61 10.96 -0.58 18.02
N LEU A 62 11.41 0.67 17.86
CA LEU A 62 12.66 1.17 18.45
C LEU A 62 12.69 0.99 19.98
N GLU A 63 11.67 1.48 20.68
CA GLU A 63 11.56 1.38 22.14
C GLU A 63 11.38 -0.05 22.66
N ARG A 64 10.90 -0.97 21.80
CA ARG A 64 10.60 -2.36 22.18
C ARG A 64 11.78 -3.29 22.00
N LEU A 65 12.57 -3.08 20.95
CA LEU A 65 13.62 -4.00 20.52
C LEU A 65 15.03 -3.38 20.65
N GLY A 66 15.12 -2.06 20.76
CA GLY A 66 16.38 -1.32 20.73
C GLY A 66 16.96 -1.19 19.31
N GLU A 67 17.91 -0.27 19.16
CA GLU A 67 18.48 0.10 17.86
C GLU A 67 19.17 -1.07 17.14
N THR A 68 19.98 -1.87 17.85
CA THR A 68 20.72 -3.00 17.26
C THR A 68 19.79 -4.02 16.64
N LYS A 69 18.73 -4.43 17.35
CA LYS A 69 17.80 -5.45 16.87
C LYS A 69 16.97 -4.96 15.70
N VAL A 70 16.56 -3.68 15.72
CA VAL A 70 15.85 -3.07 14.57
C VAL A 70 16.73 -3.07 13.32
N LYS A 71 18.03 -2.76 13.44
CA LYS A 71 18.97 -2.82 12.31
C LYS A 71 19.16 -4.24 11.78
N GLU A 72 19.33 -5.23 12.66
CA GLU A 72 19.42 -6.64 12.27
C GLU A 72 18.16 -7.10 11.51
N LEU A 73 16.98 -6.75 12.00
CA LEU A 73 15.71 -7.07 11.35
C LEU A 73 15.55 -6.36 10.00
N ALA A 74 15.98 -5.10 9.89
CA ALA A 74 15.96 -4.37 8.62
C ALA A 74 16.82 -5.06 7.56
N VAL A 75 18.04 -5.50 7.93
CA VAL A 75 18.92 -6.27 7.03
C VAL A 75 18.29 -7.61 6.65
N TYR A 76 17.68 -8.30 7.61
CA TYR A 76 17.00 -9.56 7.35
C TYR A 76 15.84 -9.40 6.36
N ILE A 77 14.94 -8.43 6.59
CA ILE A 77 13.81 -8.15 5.68
C ILE A 77 14.31 -7.74 4.29
N HIS A 78 15.37 -6.93 4.22
CA HIS A 78 16.01 -6.58 2.95
C HIS A 78 16.48 -7.82 2.19
N SER A 79 17.11 -8.78 2.87
CA SER A 79 17.56 -10.05 2.25
C SER A 79 16.44 -10.94 1.73
N LEU A 80 15.19 -10.76 2.21
CA LEU A 80 14.01 -11.48 1.72
C LEU A 80 13.38 -10.85 0.47
N GLY A 81 13.99 -9.80 -0.09
CA GLY A 81 13.45 -9.05 -1.23
C GLY A 81 12.54 -7.89 -0.83
N GLY A 82 12.55 -7.48 0.45
CA GLY A 82 11.90 -6.24 0.91
C GLY A 82 12.73 -4.98 0.64
N GLY A 83 13.94 -5.15 0.14
CA GLY A 83 14.78 -4.08 -0.37
C GLY A 83 14.69 -4.03 -1.88
N GLU A 84 14.49 -2.84 -2.41
CA GLU A 84 14.78 -2.58 -3.82
C GLU A 84 16.29 -2.61 -4.08
#